data_AF-G7Q6X5-F1
#
_entry.id   AF-G7Q6X5-F1
#
_cell.length_a   1.000
_cell.length_b   1.000
_cell.length_c   1.000
_cell.angle_alpha   90.00
_cell.angle_beta   90.00
_cell.angle_gamma   90.00
#
_symmetry.space_group_name_H-M   'P 1'
#
loop_
_entity.id
_entity.type
_entity.pdbx_description
1 polymer ?
#
loop_
_entity_poly.entity_id
_entity_poly.type
_entity_poly.pdbx_seq_one_letter_code
_entity_poly.pdbx_strand_id
1 'polypeptide(L)'
;MARVCMAALLALLLAGCAGNIANKAALGTEPTVYAKVLKEPDPLLLGCYLRSRPSEFNRPNSYQYCLVKKGDRYAVYYKWRDGKTMEQHEGWMPFTINGDRMISDTEPSTYLVKDGGVWHNYGGRSMLSRMVRE
;
A
#
# COMPACT_ATOMS: atom_id res chain seq x y z
N MET A 1 -42.44 29.09 4.70
CA MET A 1 -41.11 29.24 4.08
C MET A 1 -40.02 28.67 4.99
N ALA A 2 -40.05 27.37 5.30
CA ALA A 2 -39.14 26.74 6.26
C ALA A 2 -38.79 25.29 5.88
N ARG A 3 -38.88 24.96 4.59
CA ARG A 3 -38.67 23.58 4.07
C ARG A 3 -37.67 23.50 2.92
N VAL A 4 -37.06 24.62 2.52
CA VAL A 4 -36.13 24.67 1.37
C VAL A 4 -34.66 24.70 1.83
N CYS A 5 -34.38 25.06 3.08
CA CYS A 5 -33.00 25.19 3.58
C CYS A 5 -32.35 23.89 4.05
N MET A 6 -33.09 22.78 4.16
CA MET A 6 -32.56 21.53 4.73
C MET A 6 -32.04 20.54 3.68
N ALA A 7 -32.36 20.75 2.39
CA ALA A 7 -31.87 19.90 1.30
C ALA A 7 -30.44 20.25 0.84
N ALA A 8 -29.97 21.48 1.11
CA ALA A 8 -28.64 21.93 0.68
C ALA A 8 -27.50 21.40 1.57
N LEU A 9 -27.80 20.97 2.80
CA LEU A 9 -26.79 20.47 3.75
C LEU A 9 -26.46 18.97 3.55
N LEU A 10 -27.29 18.21 2.84
CA LEU A 10 -27.03 16.79 2.59
C LEU A 10 -26.11 16.53 1.38
N ALA A 11 -26.02 17.48 0.44
CA ALA A 11 -25.23 17.32 -0.79
C ALA A 11 -23.71 17.51 -0.58
N LEU A 12 -23.30 18.16 0.51
CA LEU A 12 -21.88 18.42 0.82
C LEU A 12 -21.18 17.28 1.59
N LEU A 13 -21.91 16.26 2.04
CA LEU A 13 -21.34 15.10 2.74
C LEU A 13 -20.88 13.97 1.80
N LEU A 14 -21.16 14.06 0.50
CA LEU A 14 -20.80 13.05 -0.50
C LEU A 14 -19.47 13.32 -1.23
N ALA A 15 -18.77 14.41 -0.90
CA ALA A 15 -17.50 14.79 -1.52
C ALA A 15 -16.25 14.23 -0.81
N GLY A 16 -16.41 13.24 0.07
CA GLY A 16 -15.33 12.68 0.89
C GLY A 16 -14.98 11.24 0.52
N CYS A 17 -14.59 10.95 -0.72
CA CYS A 17 -14.00 9.65 -1.12
C CYS A 17 -13.37 9.69 -2.54
N ALA A 18 -12.65 10.77 -2.88
CA ALA A 18 -11.98 10.91 -4.18
C ALA A 18 -10.47 10.55 -4.13
N GLY A 19 -10.04 9.75 -3.16
CA GLY A 19 -8.75 9.04 -3.19
C GLY A 19 -8.98 7.59 -3.61
N ASN A 20 -8.08 7.02 -4.43
CA ASN A 20 -7.98 5.58 -4.78
C ASN A 20 -8.70 5.03 -6.02
N ILE A 21 -9.03 5.81 -7.05
CA ILE A 21 -9.59 5.20 -8.29
C ILE A 21 -8.52 4.39 -9.04
N ALA A 22 -7.25 4.83 -9.05
CA ALA A 22 -6.18 4.15 -9.80
C ALA A 22 -5.78 2.78 -9.23
N ASN A 23 -5.66 2.63 -7.90
CA ASN A 23 -5.32 1.35 -7.27
C ASN A 23 -6.47 0.36 -7.27
N LYS A 24 -7.73 0.84 -7.19
CA LYS A 24 -8.91 -0.02 -7.26
C LYS A 24 -9.01 -0.76 -8.60
N ALA A 25 -8.63 -0.12 -9.70
CA ALA A 25 -8.66 -0.74 -11.03
C ALA A 25 -7.65 -1.90 -11.14
N ALA A 26 -6.43 -1.73 -10.61
CA ALA A 26 -5.39 -2.76 -10.63
C ALA A 26 -5.70 -3.95 -9.70
N LEU A 27 -6.29 -3.67 -8.52
CA LEU A 27 -6.84 -4.68 -7.60
C LEU A 27 -8.08 -5.41 -8.15
N GLY A 28 -8.64 -4.95 -9.27
CA GLY A 28 -9.75 -5.60 -9.97
C GLY A 28 -9.35 -6.88 -10.73
N THR A 29 -8.05 -7.17 -10.84
CA THR A 29 -7.55 -8.44 -11.37
C THR A 29 -7.50 -9.52 -10.28
N GLU A 30 -7.68 -10.78 -10.66
CA GLU A 30 -7.56 -11.90 -9.73
C GLU A 30 -6.08 -12.10 -9.35
N PRO A 31 -5.74 -12.34 -8.06
CA PRO A 31 -4.36 -12.64 -7.68
C PRO A 31 -3.82 -13.88 -8.37
N THR A 32 -2.71 -13.71 -9.07
CA THR A 32 -1.96 -14.82 -9.71
C THR A 32 -0.94 -15.43 -8.75
N VAL A 33 -0.57 -14.72 -7.69
CA VAL A 33 0.39 -15.14 -6.67
C VAL A 33 -0.15 -14.76 -5.29
N TYR A 34 -0.04 -15.70 -4.35
CA TYR A 34 -0.45 -15.51 -2.95
C TYR A 34 0.78 -15.47 -2.04
N ALA A 35 0.70 -14.67 -0.98
CA ALA A 35 1.74 -14.55 0.02
C ALA A 35 1.86 -15.84 0.85
N LYS A 36 3.09 -16.15 1.27
CA LYS A 36 3.35 -17.17 2.29
C LYS A 36 3.06 -16.57 3.66
N VAL A 37 2.19 -17.20 4.44
CA VAL A 37 1.81 -16.72 5.78
C VAL A 37 2.43 -17.61 6.84
N LEU A 38 3.38 -17.08 7.62
CA LEU A 38 3.94 -17.74 8.80
C LEU A 38 3.15 -17.41 10.06
N LYS A 39 2.65 -16.18 10.13
CA LYS A 39 1.77 -15.66 11.17
C LYS A 39 0.84 -14.64 10.52
N GLU A 40 -0.44 -14.67 10.89
CA GLU A 40 -1.45 -13.71 10.41
C GLU A 40 -0.93 -12.26 10.47
N PRO A 41 -1.15 -11.44 9.42
CA PRO A 41 -0.64 -10.08 9.37
C PRO A 41 -1.24 -9.23 10.48
N ASP A 42 -0.44 -8.31 11.01
CA ASP A 42 -0.96 -7.17 11.75
C ASP A 42 -1.98 -6.42 10.87
N PRO A 43 -3.19 -6.11 11.37
CA PRO A 43 -4.22 -5.43 10.59
C PRO A 43 -3.76 -4.09 9.97
N LEU A 44 -2.76 -3.43 10.56
CA LEU A 44 -2.18 -2.22 9.99
C LEU A 44 -1.46 -2.47 8.66
N LEU A 45 -0.97 -3.68 8.37
CA LEU A 45 -0.41 -4.00 7.06
C LEU A 45 -1.48 -4.08 5.97
N LEU A 46 -2.76 -4.27 6.31
CA LEU A 46 -3.84 -4.40 5.32
C LEU A 46 -4.18 -3.07 4.65
N GLY A 47 -4.41 -3.13 3.34
CA GLY A 47 -4.72 -1.99 2.49
C GLY A 47 -3.55 -1.51 1.63
N CYS A 48 -3.73 -0.35 1.02
CA CYS A 48 -2.77 0.24 0.09
C CYS A 48 -1.88 1.27 0.77
N TYR A 49 -0.61 1.25 0.41
CA TYR A 49 0.43 2.04 1.02
C TYR A 49 1.43 2.51 -0.02
N LEU A 50 1.78 3.80 0.06
CA LEU A 50 2.83 4.43 -0.73
C LEU A 50 3.95 4.91 0.18
N ARG A 51 5.20 4.63 -0.18
CA ARG A 51 6.34 5.18 0.54
C ARG A 51 6.41 6.69 0.34
N SER A 52 6.51 7.44 1.43
CA SER A 52 6.72 8.88 1.36
C SER A 52 7.95 9.19 0.50
N ARG A 53 7.81 10.12 -0.45
CA ARG A 53 8.90 10.49 -1.36
C ARG A 53 9.87 11.42 -0.62
N PRO A 54 11.16 11.06 -0.53
CA PRO A 54 12.16 11.98 -0.02
C PRO A 54 12.29 13.18 -0.97
N SER A 55 12.19 14.40 -0.43
CA SER A 55 12.17 15.65 -1.19
C SER A 55 13.54 16.03 -1.76
N GLU A 56 14.61 15.48 -1.19
CA GLU A 56 15.99 15.79 -1.52
C GLU A 56 16.50 15.13 -2.81
N PHE A 57 15.73 14.21 -3.40
CA PHE A 57 16.10 13.53 -4.65
C PHE A 57 15.21 13.95 -5.81
N ASN A 58 15.82 14.30 -6.95
CA ASN A 58 15.10 14.65 -8.18
C ASN A 58 14.31 13.48 -8.77
N ARG A 59 14.78 12.24 -8.55
CA ARG A 59 14.13 11.01 -9.02
C ARG A 59 14.26 9.93 -7.94
N PRO A 60 13.43 9.97 -6.89
CA PRO A 60 13.48 8.95 -5.85
C PRO A 60 12.87 7.64 -6.35
N ASN A 61 13.41 6.52 -5.87
CA ASN A 61 12.73 5.23 -6.00
C ASN A 61 11.36 5.32 -5.33
N SER A 62 10.34 4.76 -5.99
CA SER A 62 8.99 4.65 -5.43
C SER A 62 8.66 3.21 -5.12
N TYR A 63 7.96 3.01 -4.00
CA TYR A 63 7.53 1.70 -3.54
C TYR A 63 6.11 1.84 -3.05
N GLN A 64 5.24 0.96 -3.52
CA GLN A 64 3.83 0.97 -3.23
C GLN A 64 3.33 -0.45 -3.18
N TYR A 65 2.50 -0.78 -2.21
CA TYR A 65 1.87 -2.10 -2.15
C TYR A 65 0.40 -1.99 -1.74
N CYS A 66 -0.38 -3.00 -2.08
CA CYS A 66 -1.70 -3.26 -1.51
C CYS A 66 -1.75 -4.71 -1.01
N LEU A 67 -1.84 -4.89 0.31
CA LEU A 67 -2.07 -6.20 0.91
C LEU A 67 -3.57 -6.42 1.06
N VAL A 68 -4.09 -7.47 0.41
CA VAL A 68 -5.51 -7.81 0.41
C VAL A 68 -5.72 -9.23 0.91
N LYS A 69 -6.85 -9.46 1.58
CA LYS A 69 -7.35 -10.79 1.92
C LYS A 69 -8.35 -11.24 0.85
N LYS A 70 -8.20 -12.45 0.33
CA LYS A 70 -9.08 -13.08 -0.67
C LYS A 70 -9.38 -14.50 -0.18
N GLY A 71 -10.60 -14.70 0.35
CA GLY A 71 -10.93 -15.89 1.12
C GLY A 71 -10.01 -16.03 2.34
N ASP A 72 -9.37 -17.18 2.47
CA ASP A 72 -8.44 -17.49 3.57
C ASP A 72 -6.97 -17.20 3.25
N ARG A 73 -6.70 -16.52 2.13
CA ARG A 73 -5.34 -16.23 1.66
C ARG A 73 -5.11 -14.73 1.54
N TYR A 74 -3.83 -14.36 1.54
CA TYR A 74 -3.40 -12.98 1.35
C TYR A 74 -2.63 -12.83 0.04
N ALA A 75 -2.81 -11.70 -0.63
CA ALA A 75 -2.10 -11.37 -1.85
C ALA A 75 -1.57 -9.93 -1.78
N VAL A 76 -0.41 -9.71 -2.39
CA VAL A 76 0.24 -8.39 -2.43
C VAL A 76 0.30 -7.93 -3.87
N TYR A 77 -0.46 -6.89 -4.19
CA TYR A 77 -0.23 -6.14 -5.42
C TYR A 77 0.89 -5.15 -5.15
N TYR A 78 1.95 -5.22 -5.93
CA TYR A 78 3.17 -4.48 -5.65
C TYR A 78 3.59 -3.68 -6.86
N LYS A 79 3.98 -2.43 -6.63
CA LYS A 79 4.51 -1.52 -7.63
C LYS A 79 5.77 -0.85 -7.10
N TRP A 80 6.87 -1.02 -7.81
CA TRP A 80 8.09 -0.29 -7.51
C TRP A 80 8.71 0.27 -8.77
N ARG A 81 9.44 1.37 -8.60
CA ARG A 81 10.17 2.04 -9.68
C ARG A 81 11.53 2.48 -9.19
N ASP A 82 12.58 2.14 -9.95
CA ASP A 82 13.91 2.70 -9.75
C ASP A 82 13.95 4.14 -10.28
N GLY A 83 14.37 5.09 -9.45
CA GLY A 83 14.45 6.49 -9.84
C GLY A 83 15.66 6.82 -10.74
N LYS A 84 16.68 5.98 -10.76
CA LYS A 84 17.88 6.12 -11.59
C LYS A 84 17.67 5.50 -12.97
N THR A 85 17.22 4.24 -13.03
CA THR A 85 17.05 3.51 -14.30
C THR A 85 15.68 3.70 -14.93
N MET A 86 14.69 4.18 -14.17
CA MET A 86 13.27 4.25 -14.56
C MET A 86 12.62 2.88 -14.79
N GLU A 87 13.30 1.79 -14.42
CA GLU A 87 12.73 0.46 -14.40
C GLU A 87 11.52 0.42 -13.47
N GLN A 88 10.44 -0.21 -13.93
CA GLN A 88 9.20 -0.34 -13.18
C GLN A 88 8.75 -1.79 -13.18
N HIS A 89 8.28 -2.24 -12.03
CA HIS A 89 7.61 -3.53 -11.86
C HIS A 89 6.27 -3.29 -11.21
N GLU A 90 5.26 -4.02 -11.67
CA GLU A 90 3.89 -3.86 -11.21
C GLU A 90 3.13 -5.18 -11.39
N GLY A 91 2.48 -5.67 -10.32
CA GLY A 91 1.69 -6.89 -10.37
C GLY A 91 1.55 -7.61 -9.03
N TRP A 92 0.93 -8.78 -9.06
CA TRP A 92 0.86 -9.69 -7.91
C TRP A 92 2.22 -10.35 -7.68
N MET A 93 2.80 -10.13 -6.51
CA MET A 93 4.17 -10.54 -6.19
C MET A 93 4.21 -11.45 -4.97
N PRO A 94 5.17 -12.40 -4.92
CA PRO A 94 5.34 -13.26 -3.76
C PRO A 94 5.96 -12.46 -2.60
N PHE A 95 5.34 -12.60 -1.45
CA PHE A 95 5.78 -12.01 -0.19
C PHE A 95 5.62 -13.05 0.92
N THR A 96 6.49 -12.96 1.92
CA THR A 96 6.35 -13.68 3.18
C THR A 96 5.82 -12.76 4.28
N ILE A 97 4.71 -13.14 4.90
CA ILE A 97 4.06 -12.44 6.01
C ILE A 97 4.38 -13.15 7.33
N ASN A 98 4.80 -12.38 8.33
CA ASN A 98 5.06 -12.87 9.68
C ASN A 98 4.62 -11.83 10.72
N GLY A 99 3.32 -11.76 11.00
CA GLY A 99 2.80 -10.85 12.02
C GLY A 99 2.94 -9.38 11.60
N ASP A 100 3.80 -8.66 12.29
CA ASP A 100 4.07 -7.24 12.08
C ASP A 100 4.94 -6.96 10.85
N ARG A 101 5.38 -7.99 10.11
CA ARG A 101 6.31 -7.87 8.99
C ARG A 101 5.80 -8.54 7.71
N MET A 102 6.11 -7.91 6.58
CA MET A 102 5.91 -8.42 5.23
C MET A 102 7.18 -8.21 4.41
N ILE A 103 7.77 -9.29 3.88
CA ILE A 103 9.08 -9.29 3.20
C ILE A 103 8.88 -9.74 1.75
N SER A 104 9.41 -8.99 0.79
CA SER A 104 9.38 -9.36 -0.62
C SER A 104 10.27 -10.56 -0.87
N ASP A 105 9.79 -11.54 -1.63
CA ASP A 105 10.58 -12.73 -1.97
C ASP A 105 11.40 -12.52 -3.27
N THR A 106 11.23 -11.38 -3.96
CA THR A 106 11.89 -11.08 -5.25
C THR A 106 12.91 -9.95 -5.19
N GLU A 107 12.79 -9.05 -4.22
CA GLU A 107 13.69 -7.91 -4.04
C GLU A 107 13.80 -7.55 -2.55
N PRO A 108 14.79 -6.76 -2.11
CA PRO A 108 15.13 -6.67 -0.70
C PRO A 108 14.26 -5.67 0.08
N SER A 109 12.95 -5.59 -0.20
CA SER A 109 12.01 -4.77 0.57
C SER A 109 11.42 -5.51 1.75
N THR A 110 11.32 -4.79 2.86
CA THR A 110 10.59 -5.22 4.06
C THR A 110 9.66 -4.10 4.49
N TYR A 111 8.41 -4.45 4.77
CA TYR A 111 7.41 -3.59 5.36
C TYR A 111 7.15 -4.06 6.79
N LEU A 112 7.15 -3.15 7.75
CA LEU A 112 6.88 -3.49 9.14
C LEU A 112 5.95 -2.49 9.84
N VAL A 113 5.18 -2.99 10.80
CA VAL A 113 4.40 -2.16 11.72
C VAL A 113 5.31 -1.73 12.86
N LYS A 114 5.38 -0.42 13.09
CA LYS A 114 6.14 0.18 14.19
C LYS A 114 5.51 1.52 14.56
N ASP A 115 5.39 1.79 15.86
CA ASP A 115 4.88 3.06 16.40
C ASP A 115 3.52 3.48 15.79
N GLY A 116 2.61 2.51 15.63
CA GLY A 116 1.27 2.73 15.07
C GLY A 116 1.24 3.07 13.56
N GLY A 117 2.35 2.85 12.84
CA GLY A 117 2.45 3.09 11.41
C GLY A 117 3.13 1.95 10.67
N VAL A 118 3.02 1.98 9.34
CA VAL A 118 3.76 1.08 8.46
C VAL A 118 5.03 1.77 7.98
N TRP A 119 6.13 1.04 7.97
CA TRP A 119 7.45 1.51 7.57
C TRP A 119 8.07 0.59 6.54
N HIS A 120 8.80 1.15 5.58
CA HIS A 120 9.57 0.42 4.59
C HIS A 120 11.05 0.46 4.92
N ASN A 121 11.70 -0.68 4.73
CA ASN A 121 13.14 -0.83 4.70
C ASN A 121 13.55 -1.48 3.38
N TYR A 122 14.65 -1.02 2.80
CA TYR A 122 15.22 -1.61 1.60
C TYR A 122 16.66 -2.05 1.86
N GLY A 123 16.96 -3.33 1.63
CA GLY A 123 18.32 -3.87 1.75
C GLY A 123 18.86 -3.95 3.17
N GLY A 124 18.01 -4.06 4.20
CA GLY A 124 18.46 -4.18 5.60
C GLY A 124 19.15 -2.91 6.14
N ARG A 125 18.92 -1.75 5.51
CA ARG A 125 19.53 -0.47 5.91
C ARG A 125 19.02 -0.02 7.28
N SER A 126 19.72 0.87 7.96
CA SER A 126 19.24 1.43 9.25
C SER A 126 18.04 2.37 9.06
N MET A 127 17.90 2.99 7.89
CA MET A 127 16.85 3.94 7.60
C MET A 127 15.50 3.24 7.37
N LEU A 128 14.47 3.73 8.06
CA LEU A 128 13.08 3.37 7.83
C LEU A 128 12.36 4.56 7.17
N SER A 129 11.61 4.27 6.12
CA SER A 129 10.79 5.27 5.43
C SER A 129 9.32 5.04 5.74
N ARG A 130 8.62 6.07 6.22
CA ARG A 130 7.20 5.99 6.53
C ARG A 130 6.40 5.63 5.27
N MET A 131 5.51 4.65 5.39
CA MET A 131 4.47 4.38 4.41
C MET A 131 3.23 5.20 4.77
N VAL A 132 2.66 5.84 3.76
CA VAL A 132 1.42 6.60 3.85
C VAL A 132 0.31 5.73 3.28
N ARG A 133 -0.79 5.59 4.03
CA ARG A 133 -1.97 4.88 3.55
C ARG A 133 -2.59 5.68 2.42
N GLU A 134 -2.88 5.01 1.31
CA GLU A 134 -3.58 5.61 0.17
C GLU A 134 -5.09 5.60 0.36
#